data_AF-A0A0B8P220-F1
#
_entry.id   AF-A0A0B8P220-F1
#
_cell.length_a   1.000
_cell.length_b   1.000
_cell.length_c   1.000
_cell.angle_alpha   90.00
_cell.angle_beta   90.00
_cell.angle_gamma   90.00
#
_symmetry.space_group_name_H-M   'P 1'
#
loop_
_entity.id
_entity.type
_entity.pdbx_description
1 polymer ?
#
loop_
_entity_poly.entity_id
_entity_poly.type
_entity_poly.pdbx_seq_one_letter_code
_entity_poly.pdbx_strand_id
1 'polypeptide(L)' 'MIWINGVISDQIDATDRSFNYGDGGFTTIRTIDGKPEHWSLHVERMQDCLTLLQIPQPNWKQVREWVETAAKSEGLAV' A
#
# COMPACT_ATOMS: atom_id res chain seq x y z
N MET A 1 12.40 4.62 -3.35
CA MET A 1 12.08 3.54 -4.32
C MET A 1 10.65 3.10 -4.08
N ILE A 2 9.79 2.99 -5.09
CA ILE A 2 8.36 2.64 -4.91
C ILE A 2 8.14 1.18 -5.33
N TRP A 3 7.26 0.47 -4.63
CA TRP A 3 6.83 -0.87 -5.00
C TRP A 3 5.48 -0.79 -5.72
N ILE A 4 5.43 -1.24 -6.97
CA ILE A 4 4.22 -1.29 -7.79
C ILE A 4 3.97 -2.75 -8.16
N ASN A 5 2.87 -3.32 -7.68
CA ASN A 5 2.50 -4.72 -7.90
C ASN A 5 3.63 -5.72 -7.60
N GLY A 6 4.39 -5.46 -6.53
CA GLY A 6 5.51 -6.31 -6.09
C GLY A 6 6.85 -6.06 -6.81
N VAL A 7 6.92 -5.08 -7.71
CA VAL A 7 8.15 -4.72 -8.44
C VAL A 7 8.61 -3.33 -8.04
N ILE A 8 9.91 -3.18 -7.79
CA ILE A 8 10.54 -1.88 -7.60
C ILE A 8 10.48 -1.11 -8.92
N SER A 9 9.85 0.06 -8.90
CA SER A 9 9.70 0.92 -10.08
C SER A 9 9.60 2.39 -9.66
N ASP A 10 9.99 3.28 -10.56
CA ASP A 10 9.77 4.72 -10.51
C ASP A 10 8.75 5.19 -11.56
N GLN A 11 8.15 4.25 -12.30
CA GLN A 11 7.19 4.48 -13.37
C GLN A 11 5.89 3.70 -13.16
N ILE A 12 4.81 4.33 -13.57
CA ILE A 12 3.45 3.77 -13.64
C ILE A 12 2.78 4.34 -14.89
N ASP A 13 1.85 3.60 -15.48
CA ASP A 13 1.16 4.02 -16.70
C ASP A 13 0.33 5.29 -16.43
N ALA A 14 0.43 6.29 -17.32
CA ALA A 14 -0.35 7.53 -17.21
C ALA A 14 -1.87 7.30 -17.35
N THR A 15 -2.28 6.16 -17.90
CA THR A 15 -3.68 5.72 -17.99
C THR A 15 -4.21 5.11 -16.69
N ASP A 16 -3.37 4.91 -15.67
CA ASP A 16 -3.83 4.45 -14.36
C ASP A 16 -4.87 5.43 -13.79
N ARG A 17 -5.99 4.88 -13.31
CA ARG A 17 -7.15 5.66 -12.87
C ARG A 17 -6.85 6.52 -11.64
N SER A 18 -5.80 6.19 -10.87
CA SER A 18 -5.34 7.00 -9.74
C SER A 18 -4.91 8.40 -10.17
N PHE A 19 -4.24 8.56 -11.33
CA PHE A 19 -3.84 9.88 -11.84
C PHE A 19 -4.96 10.61 -12.57
N ASN A 20 -5.83 9.87 -13.24
CA ASN A 20 -6.90 10.45 -14.05
C ASN A 20 -8.07 10.96 -13.20
N TYR A 21 -8.40 10.25 -12.12
CA TYR A 21 -9.60 10.52 -11.32
C TYR A 21 -9.37 10.51 -9.80
N GLY A 22 -8.18 10.15 -9.33
CA GLY A 22 -7.97 9.87 -7.91
C GLY A 22 -8.72 8.63 -7.44
N ASP A 23 -8.96 7.67 -8.35
CA ASP A 23 -9.81 6.50 -8.07
C ASP A 23 -9.08 5.43 -7.25
N GLY A 24 -9.12 5.58 -5.93
CA GLY A 24 -8.52 4.65 -4.99
C GLY A 24 -8.49 5.18 -3.57
N GLY A 25 -7.79 4.45 -2.69
CA GLY A 25 -7.54 4.85 -1.31
C GLY A 25 -6.07 4.68 -0.94
N PHE A 26 -5.64 5.33 0.15
CA PHE A 26 -4.30 5.13 0.70
C PHE A 26 -4.33 5.11 2.23
N THR A 27 -3.29 4.54 2.82
CA THR A 27 -3.00 4.67 4.25
C THR A 27 -1.51 4.84 4.44
N THR A 28 -1.14 5.66 5.42
CA THR A 28 0.25 5.80 5.89
C THR A 28 0.42 4.95 7.16
N ILE A 29 1.52 4.19 7.24
CA ILE A 29 1.77 3.22 8.32
C ILE A 29 3.10 3.55 8.98
N ARG A 30 3.12 3.61 10.31
CA ARG A 30 4.37 3.71 11.07
C ARG A 30 5.08 2.35 11.09
N THR A 31 6.38 2.35 10.86
CA THR A 31 7.22 1.15 10.94
C THR A 31 8.20 1.24 12.11
N ILE A 32 8.40 0.12 12.81
CA ILE A 32 9.41 -0.02 13.87
C ILE A 32 10.16 -1.33 13.60
N ASP A 33 11.48 -1.28 13.50
CA ASP A 33 12.34 -2.43 13.20
C ASP A 33 11.88 -3.25 11.99
N GLY A 34 11.47 -2.55 10.92
CA GLY A 34 10.99 -3.17 9.68
C GLY A 34 9.60 -3.83 9.78
N LYS A 35 8.85 -3.59 10.86
CA LYS A 35 7.48 -4.11 11.05
C LYS A 35 6.44 -3.00 10.99
N PRO A 36 5.33 -3.18 10.25
CA PRO A 36 4.22 -2.23 10.24
C PRO A 36 3.42 -2.32 11.54
N GLU A 37 3.34 -1.21 12.28
CA GLU A 37 2.51 -1.11 13.47
C GLU A 37 1.02 -1.11 13.09
N HIS A 38 0.19 -1.70 13.95
CA HIS A 38 -1.28 -1.72 13.80
C HIS A 38 -1.80 -2.23 12.44
N TRP A 39 -1.11 -3.19 11.82
CA TRP A 39 -1.43 -3.70 10.48
C TRP A 39 -2.92 -4.03 10.26
N SER A 40 -3.58 -4.70 11.22
CA SER A 40 -4.99 -5.07 11.09
C SER A 40 -5.92 -3.86 10.95
N LEU A 41 -5.65 -2.77 11.68
CA LEU A 41 -6.44 -1.54 11.61
C LEU A 41 -6.22 -0.80 10.28
N HIS A 42 -5.00 -0.87 9.73
CA HIS A 42 -4.71 -0.34 8.40
C HIS A 42 -5.39 -1.14 7.29
N VAL A 43 -5.44 -2.48 7.41
CA VAL A 43 -6.18 -3.34 6.49
C VAL A 43 -7.68 -3.06 6.58
N GLU A 44 -8.25 -2.98 7.78
CA GLU A 44 -9.67 -2.71 8.00
C GLU A 44 -10.14 -1.44 7.29
N ARG A 45 -9.47 -0.30 7.52
CA ARG A 45 -9.84 0.96 6.84
C ARG A 45 -9.69 0.92 5.33
N MET A 46 -8.73 0.16 4.82
CA MET A 46 -8.53 0.00 3.39
C MET A 46 -9.61 -0.92 2.80
N GLN A 47 -9.99 -1.98 3.50
CA GLN A 47 -11.10 -2.84 3.11
C GLN A 47 -12.40 -2.05 3.02
N ASP A 48 -12.69 -1.21 4.01
CA ASP A 48 -13.87 -0.33 4.02
C ASP A 48 -13.85 0.64 2.83
N CYS A 49 -12.70 1.30 2.60
CA CYS A 49 -12.51 2.23 1.48
C CYS A 49 -12.72 1.55 0.12
N LEU A 50 -12.07 0.40 -0.12
CA LEU A 50 -12.20 -0.33 -1.39
C LEU A 50 -13.62 -0.87 -1.58
N THR A 51 -14.27 -1.31 -0.51
CA THR A 51 -15.68 -1.74 -0.56
C THR A 51 -16.61 -0.60 -0.96
N LEU A 52 -16.43 0.59 -0.37
CA LEU A 52 -17.21 1.78 -0.71
C LEU A 52 -17.01 2.20 -2.17
N LEU A 53 -15.77 2.12 -2.66
CA LEU A 53 -15.41 2.47 -4.04
C LEU A 53 -15.71 1.35 -5.05
N GLN A 54 -16.21 0.19 -4.60
CA GLN A 54 -16.43 -1.00 -5.43
C GLN A 54 -15.16 -1.49 -6.15
N ILE A 55 -14.00 -1.31 -5.52
CA ILE A 55 -12.71 -1.80 -6.01
C ILE A 55 -12.45 -3.19 -5.40
N PRO A 56 -12.00 -4.20 -6.18
CA PRO A 56 -11.72 -5.53 -5.67
C PRO A 56 -10.68 -5.53 -4.55
N GLN A 57 -10.90 -6.38 -3.54
CA GLN A 57 -9.97 -6.54 -2.43
C GLN A 57 -8.69 -7.23 -2.90
N PRO A 58 -7.49 -6.71 -2.55
CA PRO A 58 -6.24 -7.38 -2.86
C PRO A 58 -5.99 -8.56 -1.92
N ASN A 59 -4.98 -9.36 -2.24
CA ASN A 59 -4.46 -10.35 -1.30
C ASN A 59 -3.67 -9.65 -0.18
N TRP A 60 -4.33 -9.38 0.95
CA TRP A 60 -3.72 -8.69 2.08
C TRP A 60 -2.50 -9.38 2.69
N LYS A 61 -2.38 -10.71 2.55
CA LYS A 61 -1.16 -11.43 2.97
C LYS A 61 0.03 -11.04 2.09
N GLN A 62 -0.18 -10.98 0.78
CA GLN A 62 0.85 -10.59 -0.18
C GLN A 62 1.25 -9.12 -0.02
N VAL A 63 0.27 -8.22 0.17
CA VAL A 63 0.55 -6.79 0.42
C VAL A 63 1.39 -6.61 1.69
N ARG A 64 1.13 -7.39 2.74
CA ARG A 64 1.95 -7.37 3.97
C ARG A 64 3.40 -7.75 3.70
N GLU A 65 3.64 -8.78 2.91
CA GLU A 65 5.00 -9.22 2.55
C GLU A 65 5.77 -8.10 1.83
N TRP A 66 5.11 -7.36 0.92
CA TRP A 66 5.70 -6.22 0.24
C TRP A 66 5.98 -5.05 1.20
N VAL A 67 5.06 -4.72 2.10
CA VAL A 67 5.25 -3.67 3.10
C VAL A 67 6.40 -3.99 4.06
N GLU A 68 6.48 -5.22 4.57
CA GLU A 68 7.58 -5.67 5.44
C GLU A 68 8.93 -5.69 4.70
N THR A 69 8.92 -5.94 3.39
CA THR A 69 10.15 -5.87 2.57
C THR A 69 10.58 -4.43 2.36
N ALA A 70 9.65 -3.53 2.03
CA ALA A 70 9.92 -2.11 1.86
C ALA A 70 10.36 -1.44 3.18
N ALA A 71 9.76 -1.81 4.32
CA ALA A 71 10.09 -1.25 5.63
C ALA A 71 11.50 -1.61 6.13
N LYS A 72 12.12 -2.68 5.58
CA LYS A 72 13.49 -3.10 5.91
C LYS A 72 14.55 -2.36 5.09
N SER A 73 14.17 -1.73 3.98
CA SER A 73 15.09 -0.86 3.23
C SER A 73 15.24 0.47 3.96
N GLU A 74 16.48 0.88 4.21
CA GLU A 74 16.89 1.91 5.18
C GLU A 74 16.05 3.21 5.21
N GLY A 75 15.83 3.70 6.43
CA GLY A 75 15.30 5.04 6.72
C GLY A 75 14.04 4.97 7.57
N LEU A 76 14.03 5.72 8.69
CA LEU A 76 12.78 6.07 9.37
C LEU A 76 11.82 6.58 8.29
N ALA A 77 10.67 5.92 8.12
CA ALA A 77 9.55 6.50 7.39
C ALA A 77 9.04 7.67 8.25
N VAL A 78 9.59 8.86 7.99
CA VAL A 78 9.13 10.14 8.58
C VAL A 78 7.90 10.63 7.84
#